data_AF-A0A699ZU56-F1
#
_entry.id   AF-A0A699ZU56-F1
#
_cell.length_a   1.000
_cell.length_b   1.000
_cell.length_c   1.000
_cell.angle_alpha   90.00
_cell.angle_beta   90.00
_cell.angle_gamma   90.00
#
_symmetry.space_group_name_H-M   'P 1'
#
loop_
_entity.id
_entity.type
_entity.pdbx_description
1 polymer ?
#
loop_
_entity_poly.entity_id
_entity_poly.type
_entity_poly.pdbx_seq_one_letter_code
_entity_poly.pdbx_strand_id
1 'polypeptide(L)'
;VPCVLQVYCRLINEWCSSGNVEAIPGFKRYAMEHLGGEACVLGLLRGQPPLDPRDAATLALLQDLAGALKLVNDKCGDDFAMHLLNVVAPAAGLPTALAQQLVYAVRSLEVKDIRDCLRSILQQAGQAAK
;
A
#
# COMPACT_ATOMS: atom_id res chain seq x y z
N VAL A 1 -16.12 1.38 15.94
CA VAL A 1 -14.80 0.76 16.17
C VAL A 1 -13.91 1.20 15.02
N PRO A 2 -12.73 1.81 15.23
CA PRO A 2 -11.82 2.14 14.14
C PRO A 2 -11.46 0.86 13.39
N CYS A 3 -11.40 0.89 12.05
CA CYS A 3 -10.89 -0.27 11.33
C CYS A 3 -9.43 -0.53 11.73
N VAL A 4 -8.99 -1.78 11.73
CA VAL A 4 -7.63 -2.17 12.16
C VAL A 4 -6.54 -1.33 11.46
N LEU A 5 -6.76 -1.01 10.19
CA LEU A 5 -5.88 -0.15 9.40
C LEU A 5 -5.73 1.26 10.01
N GLN A 6 -6.81 1.88 10.48
CA GLN A 6 -6.76 3.19 11.14
C GLN A 6 -5.95 3.15 12.45
N VAL A 7 -5.98 2.04 13.18
CA VAL A 7 -5.14 1.86 14.38
C VAL A 7 -3.67 1.88 13.97
N TYR A 8 -3.28 1.10 12.96
CA TYR A 8 -1.91 1.12 12.45
C TYR A 8 -1.46 2.49 11.93
N CYS A 9 -2.34 3.23 11.23
CA CYS A 9 -2.03 4.58 10.79
C CYS A 9 -1.76 5.54 11.96
N ARG A 10 -2.44 5.39 13.09
CA ARG A 10 -2.15 6.17 14.31
C ARG A 10 -0.79 5.80 14.89
N LEU A 11 -0.51 4.50 15.00
CA LEU A 11 0.79 4.01 15.49
C LEU A 11 1.95 4.51 14.63
N ILE A 12 1.81 4.53 13.31
CA ILE A 12 2.83 5.08 12.41
C ILE A 12 3.05 6.57 12.65
N ASN A 13 1.99 7.36 12.85
CA ASN A 13 2.16 8.78 13.14
C ASN A 13 2.84 9.04 14.48
N GLU A 14 2.57 8.21 15.50
CA GLU A 14 3.15 8.37 16.83
C GLU A 14 4.59 7.85 16.90
N TRP A 15 4.89 6.72 16.26
CA TRP A 15 6.16 6.02 16.44
C TRP A 15 7.15 6.24 15.31
N CYS A 16 6.70 6.68 14.13
CA CYS A 16 7.56 7.08 13.02
C CYS A 16 7.63 8.61 12.94
N SER A 17 8.52 9.21 13.73
CA SER A 17 8.78 10.65 13.63
C SER A 17 9.49 11.00 12.32
N SER A 18 9.48 12.29 11.97
CA SER A 18 10.20 12.82 10.82
C SER A 18 11.71 12.57 10.96
N GLY A 19 12.36 12.06 9.91
CA GLY A 19 13.78 11.69 9.92
C GLY A 19 14.03 10.25 10.41
N ASN A 20 15.23 9.94 10.92
CA ASN A 20 15.59 8.57 11.34
C ASN A 20 15.26 8.26 12.82
N VAL A 21 14.44 9.10 13.46
CA VAL A 21 14.05 8.90 14.86
C VAL A 21 12.74 8.13 14.90
N GLU A 22 12.79 6.94 15.50
CA GLU A 22 11.62 6.11 15.77
C GLU A 22 11.45 5.94 17.28
N ALA A 23 10.22 6.02 17.77
CA ALA A 23 9.93 5.76 19.18
C ALA A 23 10.12 4.28 19.53
N ILE A 24 9.90 3.40 18.55
CA ILE A 24 10.11 1.96 18.64
C ILE A 24 11.11 1.57 17.56
N PRO A 25 12.31 1.09 17.92
CA PRO A 25 13.32 0.70 16.94
C PRO A 25 12.79 -0.35 15.94
N GLY A 26 12.90 -0.07 14.65
CA GLY A 26 12.52 -0.98 13.57
C GLY A 26 11.04 -0.90 13.18
N PHE A 27 10.28 0.02 13.76
CA PHE A 27 8.86 0.16 13.45
C PHE A 27 8.60 0.72 12.05
N LYS A 28 9.47 1.58 11.49
CA LYS A 28 9.33 1.97 10.06
C LYS A 28 9.51 0.79 9.14
N ARG A 29 10.49 -0.07 9.42
CA ARG A 29 10.69 -1.31 8.66
C ARG A 29 9.45 -2.20 8.75
N TYR A 30 8.91 -2.40 9.95
CA TYR A 30 7.66 -3.14 10.13
C TYR A 30 6.50 -2.54 9.33
N ALA A 31 6.31 -1.22 9.40
CA ALA A 31 5.26 -0.52 8.66
C ALA A 31 5.42 -0.67 7.14
N MET A 32 6.66 -0.57 6.64
CA MET A 32 7.00 -0.73 5.24
C MET A 32 6.69 -2.15 4.74
N GLU A 33 7.22 -3.16 5.43
CA GLU A 33 7.16 -4.56 5.00
C GLU A 33 5.77 -5.16 5.22
N HIS A 34 5.24 -5.05 6.45
CA HIS A 34 4.02 -5.76 6.83
C HIS A 34 2.76 -4.96 6.57
N LEU A 35 2.75 -3.65 6.80
CA LEU A 35 1.56 -2.85 6.52
C LEU A 35 1.48 -2.47 5.05
N GLY A 36 2.50 -1.79 4.53
CA GLY A 36 2.53 -1.28 3.16
C GLY A 36 2.59 -2.40 2.13
N GLY A 37 3.56 -3.31 2.26
CA GLY A 37 3.75 -4.41 1.32
C GLY A 37 2.72 -5.52 1.48
N GLU A 38 2.77 -6.25 2.59
CA GLU A 38 1.94 -7.44 2.81
C GLU A 38 0.45 -7.10 2.94
N ALA A 39 0.05 -6.28 3.90
CA ALA A 39 -1.37 -6.07 4.16
C ALA A 39 -2.05 -5.22 3.06
N CYS A 40 -1.43 -4.11 2.64
CA CYS A 40 -2.09 -3.17 1.74
C CYS A 40 -2.03 -3.58 0.26
N VAL A 41 -0.89 -4.08 -0.22
CA VAL A 41 -0.71 -4.40 -1.65
C VAL A 41 -0.95 -5.89 -1.91
N LEU A 42 -0.25 -6.78 -1.20
CA LEU A 42 -0.41 -8.22 -1.42
C LEU A 42 -1.77 -8.71 -0.92
N GLY A 43 -2.24 -8.22 0.22
CA GLY A 43 -3.57 -8.53 0.77
C GLY A 43 -4.70 -8.10 -0.16
N LEU A 44 -4.57 -6.96 -0.83
CA LEU A 44 -5.53 -6.50 -1.85
C LEU A 44 -5.66 -7.50 -3.00
N LEU A 45 -4.53 -8.06 -3.46
CA LEU A 45 -4.47 -8.97 -4.61
C LEU A 45 -4.80 -10.43 -4.25
N ARG A 46 -4.43 -10.85 -3.03
CA ARG A 46 -4.61 -12.22 -2.54
C ARG A 46 -5.95 -12.41 -1.80
N GLY A 47 -6.75 -11.35 -1.66
CA GLY A 47 -8.07 -11.41 -1.03
C GLY A 47 -8.95 -12.50 -1.66
N GLN A 48 -9.66 -13.24 -0.81
CA GLN A 48 -10.60 -14.30 -1.21
C GLN A 48 -11.96 -14.03 -0.54
N PRO A 49 -13.06 -13.87 -1.30
CA PRO A 49 -13.12 -13.86 -2.77
C PRO A 49 -12.40 -12.62 -3.38
N PRO A 50 -12.04 -12.66 -4.67
CA PRO A 50 -11.51 -11.50 -5.37
C PRO A 50 -12.45 -10.29 -5.26
N LEU A 51 -11.88 -9.11 -5.05
CA LEU A 51 -12.64 -7.86 -4.89
C LEU A 51 -13.13 -7.35 -6.25
N ASP A 52 -14.38 -6.88 -6.34
CA ASP A 52 -14.88 -6.20 -7.55
C ASP A 52 -14.44 -4.72 -7.52
N PRO A 53 -13.60 -4.26 -8.47
CA PRO A 53 -13.13 -2.88 -8.51
C PRO A 53 -14.23 -1.83 -8.75
N ARG A 54 -15.48 -2.24 -9.00
CA ARG A 54 -16.66 -1.37 -9.15
C ARG A 54 -17.54 -1.35 -7.89
N ASP A 55 -17.34 -2.29 -6.97
CA ASP A 55 -18.12 -2.37 -5.74
C ASP A 55 -17.77 -1.22 -4.77
N ALA A 56 -18.79 -0.62 -4.16
CA ALA A 56 -18.63 0.56 -3.31
C ALA A 56 -17.77 0.27 -2.06
N ALA A 57 -17.87 -0.93 -1.48
CA ALA A 57 -17.04 -1.29 -0.32
C ALA A 57 -15.58 -1.50 -0.74
N THR A 58 -15.34 -2.08 -1.92
CA THR A 58 -13.99 -2.15 -2.50
C THR A 58 -13.42 -0.74 -2.75
N LEU A 59 -14.23 0.19 -3.27
CA LEU A 59 -13.78 1.57 -3.48
C LEU A 59 -13.43 2.29 -2.17
N ALA A 60 -14.21 2.07 -1.11
CA ALA A 60 -13.91 2.58 0.22
C ALA A 60 -12.62 1.98 0.79
N LEU A 61 -12.43 0.67 0.65
CA LEU A 61 -11.19 -0.01 1.05
C LEU A 61 -9.97 0.57 0.31
N LEU A 62 -10.06 0.76 -1.01
CA LEU A 62 -8.97 1.35 -1.80
C LEU A 62 -8.61 2.77 -1.33
N GLN A 63 -9.59 3.54 -0.89
CA GLN A 63 -9.36 4.88 -0.33
C GLN A 63 -8.57 4.80 0.99
N ASP A 64 -8.94 3.86 1.88
CA ASP A 64 -8.24 3.66 3.15
C ASP A 64 -6.81 3.13 2.94
N LEU A 65 -6.64 2.15 2.03
CA LEU A 65 -5.33 1.62 1.64
C LEU A 65 -4.43 2.70 1.05
N ALA A 66 -4.98 3.55 0.17
CA ALA A 66 -4.22 4.65 -0.41
C ALA A 66 -3.74 5.65 0.65
N GLY A 67 -4.58 5.94 1.66
CA GLY A 67 -4.17 6.77 2.80
C GLY A 67 -3.03 6.14 3.62
N ALA A 68 -3.09 4.82 3.84
CA ALA A 68 -2.05 4.09 4.55
C ALA A 68 -0.73 4.04 3.76
N LEU A 69 -0.77 3.74 2.47
CA LEU A 69 0.41 3.72 1.60
C LEU A 69 1.07 5.09 1.48
N LYS A 70 0.27 6.16 1.36
CA LYS A 70 0.76 7.54 1.45
C LYS A 70 1.53 7.76 2.75
N LEU A 71 0.94 7.37 3.88
CA LEU A 71 1.54 7.56 5.19
C LEU A 71 2.84 6.77 5.35
N VAL A 72 2.87 5.51 4.90
CA VAL A 72 4.09 4.69 4.92
C VAL A 72 5.18 5.35 4.07
N ASN A 73 4.84 5.82 2.86
CA ASN A 73 5.80 6.50 1.99
C ASN A 73 6.29 7.83 2.59
N ASP A 74 5.41 8.62 3.20
CA ASP A 74 5.77 9.87 3.88
C ASP A 74 6.78 9.62 5.03
N LYS A 75 6.63 8.51 5.77
CA LYS A 75 7.51 8.19 6.91
C LYS A 75 8.79 7.46 6.54
N CYS A 76 8.76 6.62 5.51
CA CYS A 76 9.86 5.72 5.13
C CYS A 76 10.61 6.17 3.88
N GLY A 77 10.03 7.06 3.07
CA GLY A 77 10.65 7.60 1.87
C GLY A 77 11.01 6.52 0.84
N ASP A 78 12.18 6.69 0.21
CA ASP A 78 12.63 5.85 -0.90
C ASP A 78 12.83 4.37 -0.54
N ASP A 79 13.05 4.03 0.73
CA ASP A 79 13.15 2.64 1.17
C ASP A 79 11.86 1.88 0.87
N PHE A 80 10.70 2.53 1.03
CA PHE A 80 9.42 1.93 0.71
C PHE A 80 9.23 1.75 -0.80
N ALA A 81 9.62 2.73 -1.61
CA ALA A 81 9.60 2.61 -3.06
C ALA A 81 10.47 1.43 -3.55
N MET A 82 11.66 1.25 -2.97
CA MET A 82 12.53 0.12 -3.30
C MET A 82 11.94 -1.21 -2.83
N HIS A 83 11.31 -1.25 -1.65
CA HIS A 83 10.61 -2.44 -1.18
C HIS A 83 9.46 -2.84 -2.12
N LEU A 84 8.69 -1.86 -2.60
CA LEU A 84 7.61 -2.10 -3.56
C LEU A 84 8.12 -2.72 -4.87
N LEU A 85 9.23 -2.22 -5.43
CA LEU A 85 9.78 -2.74 -6.69
C LEU A 85 10.45 -4.10 -6.55
N ASN A 86 11.23 -4.29 -5.49
CA ASN A 86 12.14 -5.43 -5.38
C ASN A 86 11.51 -6.62 -4.64
N VAL A 87 10.49 -6.39 -3.81
CA VAL A 87 9.88 -7.45 -2.99
C VAL A 87 8.41 -7.61 -3.32
N VAL A 88 7.62 -6.54 -3.20
CA VAL A 88 6.15 -6.61 -3.29
C VAL A 88 5.69 -6.90 -4.71
N ALA A 89 6.19 -6.17 -5.71
CA ALA A 89 5.79 -6.36 -7.09
C ALA A 89 6.10 -7.77 -7.62
N PRO A 90 7.31 -8.34 -7.41
CA PRO A 90 7.57 -9.73 -7.75
C PRO A 90 6.68 -10.72 -7.00
N ALA A 91 6.46 -10.53 -5.70
CA ALA A 91 5.59 -11.40 -4.89
C ALA A 91 4.11 -11.34 -5.29
N ALA A 92 3.70 -10.23 -5.90
CA ALA A 92 2.38 -9.99 -6.47
C ALA A 92 2.26 -10.45 -7.93
N GLY A 93 3.36 -10.83 -8.59
CA GLY A 93 3.38 -11.13 -10.02
C GLY A 93 3.07 -9.91 -10.90
N LEU A 94 3.34 -8.69 -10.41
CA LEU A 94 3.02 -7.46 -11.15
C LEU A 94 4.00 -7.24 -12.31
N PRO A 95 3.52 -6.90 -13.51
CA PRO A 95 4.37 -6.42 -14.60
C PRO A 95 5.17 -5.19 -14.19
N THR A 96 6.40 -5.06 -14.70
CA THR A 96 7.31 -3.96 -14.39
C THR A 96 6.67 -2.58 -14.58
N ALA A 97 5.87 -2.40 -15.63
CA ALA A 97 5.17 -1.14 -15.89
C ALA A 97 4.18 -0.76 -14.76
N LEU A 98 3.43 -1.73 -14.22
CA LEU A 98 2.53 -1.49 -13.09
C LEU A 98 3.30 -1.22 -11.80
N ALA A 99 4.40 -1.94 -11.57
CA ALA A 99 5.26 -1.72 -10.41
C ALA A 99 5.82 -0.29 -10.39
N GLN A 100 6.26 0.21 -11.56
CA GLN A 100 6.72 1.59 -11.72
C GLN A 100 5.60 2.61 -11.53
N GLN A 101 4.39 2.33 -12.04
CA GLN A 101 3.21 3.18 -11.81
C GLN A 101 2.84 3.25 -10.32
N LEU A 102 2.91 2.12 -9.60
CA LEU A 102 2.66 2.08 -8.17
C LEU A 102 3.64 2.96 -7.41
N VAL A 103 4.94 2.83 -7.70
CA VAL A 103 5.97 3.69 -7.10
C VAL A 103 5.75 5.16 -7.42
N TYR A 104 5.45 5.48 -8.68
CA TYR A 104 5.15 6.85 -9.08
C TYR A 104 3.96 7.41 -8.30
N ALA A 105 2.89 6.63 -8.15
CA ALA A 105 1.70 7.04 -7.42
C ALA A 105 1.98 7.25 -5.92
N VAL A 106 2.69 6.36 -5.24
CA VAL A 106 3.01 6.58 -3.81
C VAL A 106 3.95 7.77 -3.60
N ARG A 107 4.85 8.04 -4.56
CA ARG A 107 5.74 9.20 -4.53
C ARG A 107 5.02 10.53 -4.78
N SER A 108 3.88 10.54 -5.47
CA SER A 108 3.10 11.78 -5.61
C SER A 108 2.49 12.24 -4.28
N LEU A 109 2.38 11.32 -3.30
CA LEU A 109 1.72 11.54 -2.01
C LEU A 109 0.26 11.99 -2.14
N GLU A 110 -0.35 11.80 -3.32
CA GLU A 110 -1.74 12.10 -3.58
C GLU A 110 -2.56 10.82 -3.42
N VAL A 111 -3.48 10.82 -2.45
CA VAL A 111 -4.32 9.65 -2.15
C VAL A 111 -5.13 9.22 -3.37
N LYS A 112 -5.56 10.18 -4.18
CA LYS A 112 -6.29 9.92 -5.43
C LYS A 112 -5.45 9.10 -6.41
N ASP A 113 -4.20 9.49 -6.65
CA ASP A 113 -3.32 8.82 -7.60
C ASP A 113 -3.02 7.39 -7.15
N ILE A 114 -2.72 7.21 -5.85
CA ILE A 114 -2.47 5.89 -5.26
C ILE A 114 -3.70 5.00 -5.40
N ARG A 115 -4.88 5.51 -5.04
CA ARG A 115 -6.14 4.77 -5.13
C ARG A 115 -6.44 4.36 -6.57
N ASP A 116 -6.30 5.28 -7.52
CA ASP A 116 -6.60 5.01 -8.92
C ASP A 116 -5.59 3.99 -9.51
N CYS A 117 -4.33 4.02 -9.07
CA CYS A 117 -3.34 3.00 -9.39
C CYS A 117 -3.70 1.62 -8.81
N LEU A 118 -4.05 1.53 -7.53
CA LEU A 118 -4.49 0.27 -6.90
C LEU A 118 -5.72 -0.31 -7.59
N ARG A 119 -6.67 0.55 -8.01
CA ARG A 119 -7.83 0.11 -8.79
C ARG A 119 -7.42 -0.49 -10.13
N SER A 120 -6.50 0.15 -10.86
CA SER A 120 -5.96 -0.37 -12.11
C SER A 120 -5.27 -1.73 -11.92
N ILE A 121 -4.46 -1.86 -10.87
CA ILE A 121 -3.80 -3.12 -10.50
C ILE A 121 -4.84 -4.22 -10.24
N LEU A 122 -5.87 -3.94 -9.45
CA LEU A 122 -6.94 -4.90 -9.15
C LEU A 122 -7.72 -5.32 -10.42
N GLN A 123 -8.00 -4.37 -11.30
CA GLN A 123 -8.67 -4.65 -12.58
C GLN A 123 -7.86 -5.58 -13.48
N GLN A 124 -6.54 -5.37 -13.56
CA GLN A 124 -5.66 -6.18 -14.40
C GLN A 124 -5.40 -7.56 -13.78
N ALA A 125 -5.26 -7.65 -12.46
CA ALA A 125 -5.14 -8.92 -11.75
C ALA A 125 -6.40 -9.80 -11.92
N GLY A 126 -7.59 -9.21 -11.87
CA GLY A 126 -8.85 -9.92 -12.11
C GLY A 126 -9.05 -10.37 -13.57
N GLN A 127 -8.36 -9.76 -14.53
CA GLN A 127 -8.37 -10.18 -15.94
C GLN A 127 -7.40 -11.32 -16.23
N ALA A 128 -6.25 -11.37 -15.53
CA ALA A 128 -5.26 -12.43 -15.71
C ALA A 128 -5.66 -13.79 -15.09
N ALA A 129 -6.66 -13.80 -14.20
CA ALA A 129 -7.18 -15.01 -13.54
C ALA A 129 -8.38 -15.65 -14.26
N LYS A 130 -8.79 -15.11 -15.42
CA LYS A 130 -9.82 -15.68 -16.30
C LYS A 130 -9.17 -16.33 -17.52
#